data_AF-A0A933QIB2-F1
#
_entry.id   AF-A0A933QIB2-F1
#
_cell.length_a   1.000
_cell.length_b   1.000
_cell.length_c   1.000
_cell.angle_alpha   90.00
_cell.angle_beta   90.00
_cell.angle_gamma   90.00
#
_symmetry.space_group_name_H-M   'P 1'
#
loop_
_entity.id
_entity.type
_entity.pdbx_description
1 polymer ?
#
loop_
_entity_poly.entity_id
_entity_poly.type
_entity_poly.pdbx_seq_one_letter_code
_entity_poly.pdbx_strand_id
1 'polypeptide(L)'
;MATARESEVLTIAAIRTAGKQATEYLFNERASVFTMTEQVAADAASARLLKVAFDKKQPVKVAVDTRRQLIQRIGDPSKRELEELSRRPALLEKPAKPVAIDLAKIDPTNFNFVDIHQKWPGFKLCTKPIPSYAKAVEIFDFCAQLSCSLPGPYAVAPCIPFQYVRDGCYARAHQMRRIITTRYGYCCEKVFSFANQGVDRLAVRATKWGGCCVTWWYHVAPLVRVRISIKTKPAISLTLAMVIDPGMFDKPVLLSTWLAAQQDTTCHPTANLSMYSIQPGSAYWPANYAGTAFGTDPTYTQTEATLLAYSGLTTCP
;
A
#
# COMPACT_ATOMS: atom_id res chain seq x y z
N MET A 1 20.47 20.06 -1.79
CA MET A 1 19.47 20.25 -0.72
C MET A 1 19.55 19.05 0.21
N ALA A 2 19.79 19.27 1.51
CA ALA A 2 19.84 18.19 2.49
C ALA A 2 18.47 17.50 2.55
N THR A 3 18.43 16.21 2.25
CA THR A 3 17.23 15.38 2.41
C THR A 3 16.81 15.42 3.87
N ALA A 4 15.56 15.82 4.14
CA ALA A 4 15.00 15.81 5.49
C ALA A 4 15.19 14.41 6.08
N ARG A 5 15.94 14.32 7.18
CA ARG A 5 16.11 13.07 7.93
C ARG A 5 14.79 12.82 8.66
N GLU A 6 13.96 11.95 8.14
CA GLU A 6 12.76 11.48 8.83
C GLU A 6 13.19 10.50 9.92
N SER A 7 13.17 10.96 11.17
CA SER A 7 13.33 10.09 12.34
C SER A 7 11.95 9.70 12.82
N GLU A 8 11.66 8.41 12.84
CA GLU A 8 10.35 7.89 13.18
C GLU A 8 10.45 6.61 14.00
N VAL A 9 9.38 6.34 14.73
CA VAL A 9 9.21 5.09 15.47
C VAL A 9 8.41 4.11 14.62
N LEU A 10 9.09 3.03 14.21
CA LEU A 10 8.58 2.01 13.30
C LEU A 10 8.62 0.63 13.95
N THR A 11 7.81 -0.29 13.43
CA THR A 11 7.77 -1.69 13.88
C THR A 11 8.33 -2.59 12.78
N ILE A 12 9.32 -3.42 13.11
CA ILE A 12 9.94 -4.32 12.12
C ILE A 12 8.94 -5.43 11.77
N ALA A 13 8.56 -5.50 10.49
CA ALA A 13 7.71 -6.53 9.94
C ALA A 13 8.51 -7.83 9.72
N ALA A 14 9.68 -7.71 9.10
CA ALA A 14 10.58 -8.84 8.83
C ALA A 14 12.02 -8.37 8.61
N ILE A 15 12.96 -9.28 8.84
CA ILE A 15 14.37 -9.15 8.47
C ILE A 15 14.69 -10.28 7.49
N ARG A 16 15.21 -9.94 6.31
CA ARG A 16 15.51 -10.91 5.26
C ARG A 16 17.00 -10.84 4.89
N THR A 17 17.61 -12.00 4.73
CA THR A 17 19.00 -12.10 4.26
C THR A 17 19.07 -13.21 3.22
N ALA A 18 19.54 -12.87 2.01
CA ALA A 18 19.63 -13.81 0.90
C ALA A 18 21.11 -14.06 0.53
N GLY A 19 21.75 -15.01 1.23
CA GLY A 19 23.13 -15.38 0.95
C GLY A 19 24.12 -14.21 1.10
N LYS A 20 24.75 -13.79 -0.01
CA LYS A 20 25.72 -12.67 -0.05
C LYS A 20 25.07 -11.29 -0.23
N GLN A 21 23.75 -11.20 -0.34
CA GLN A 21 23.06 -9.92 -0.49
C GLN A 21 22.96 -9.17 0.85
N ALA A 22 22.83 -7.85 0.77
CA ALA A 22 22.60 -7.01 1.94
C ALA A 22 21.33 -7.45 2.69
N THR A 23 21.36 -7.37 4.03
CA THR A 23 20.17 -7.62 4.85
C THR A 23 19.13 -6.54 4.61
N GLU A 24 17.92 -6.99 4.31
CA GLU A 24 16.75 -6.15 4.09
C GLU A 24 15.90 -6.08 5.36
N TYR A 25 15.39 -4.89 5.63
CA TYR A 25 14.56 -4.57 6.77
C TYR A 25 13.22 -4.03 6.27
N LEU A 26 12.15 -4.67 6.71
CA LEU A 26 10.78 -4.27 6.39
C LEU A 26 10.12 -3.70 7.62
N PHE A 27 9.36 -2.62 7.45
CA PHE A 27 8.58 -2.03 8.53
C PHE A 27 7.08 -2.12 8.23
N ASN A 28 6.26 -2.38 9.24
CA ASN A 28 4.81 -2.49 9.11
C ASN A 28 4.19 -1.23 8.46
N GLU A 29 4.71 -0.07 8.85
CA GLU A 29 4.18 1.24 8.46
C GLU A 29 4.70 1.73 7.09
N ARG A 30 5.66 1.03 6.46
CA ARG A 30 6.33 1.46 5.23
C ARG A 30 6.31 0.38 4.17
N ALA A 31 5.95 0.71 2.94
CA ALA A 31 5.93 -0.26 1.83
C ALA A 31 7.34 -0.55 1.28
N SER A 32 8.25 0.41 1.45
CA SER A 32 9.64 0.30 1.00
C SER A 32 10.37 -0.88 1.65
N VAL A 33 11.30 -1.45 0.90
CA VAL A 33 12.30 -2.41 1.40
C VAL A 33 13.56 -1.62 1.72
N PHE A 34 14.01 -1.63 2.97
CA PHE A 34 15.16 -0.83 3.40
C PHE A 34 16.42 -1.68 3.56
N THR A 35 17.58 -1.10 3.28
CA THR A 35 18.88 -1.62 3.71
C THR A 35 19.57 -0.61 4.62
N MET A 36 20.62 -1.03 5.32
CA MET A 36 21.47 -0.11 6.07
C MET A 36 22.44 0.61 5.14
N THR A 37 22.86 1.83 5.50
CA THR A 37 24.08 2.42 4.92
C THR A 37 25.30 1.58 5.34
N GLU A 38 26.39 1.66 4.58
CA GLU A 38 27.63 0.95 4.92
C GLU A 38 28.11 1.25 6.35
N GLN A 39 28.02 2.52 6.76
CA GLN A 39 28.38 2.95 8.11
C GLN A 39 27.52 2.28 9.20
N VAL A 40 26.21 2.19 9.00
CA VAL A 40 25.30 1.57 9.96
C VAL A 40 25.44 0.05 9.93
N ALA A 41 25.67 -0.53 8.75
CA ALA A 41 25.89 -1.97 8.59
C ALA A 41 27.20 -2.45 9.24
N ALA A 42 28.24 -1.61 9.26
CA ALA A 42 29.50 -1.90 9.92
C ALA A 42 29.41 -1.90 11.45
N ASP A 43 28.37 -1.27 12.01
CA ASP A 43 28.10 -1.30 13.45
C ASP A 43 27.27 -2.54 13.83
N ALA A 44 27.94 -3.55 14.41
CA ALA A 44 27.28 -4.76 14.88
C ALA A 44 26.19 -4.49 15.93
N ALA A 45 26.28 -3.39 16.69
CA ALA A 45 25.27 -3.02 17.68
C ALA A 45 23.96 -2.60 17.00
N SER A 46 24.04 -1.88 15.87
CA SER A 46 22.90 -1.47 15.06
C SER A 46 22.09 -2.67 14.54
N ALA A 47 22.76 -3.66 13.95
CA ALA A 47 22.09 -4.89 13.50
C ALA A 47 21.48 -5.69 14.67
N ARG A 48 22.19 -5.76 15.80
CA ARG A 48 21.68 -6.43 17.02
C ARG A 48 20.42 -5.74 17.56
N LEU A 49 20.38 -4.41 17.55
CA LEU A 49 19.24 -3.64 18.05
C LEU A 49 17.98 -3.94 17.22
N LEU A 50 18.08 -3.92 15.89
CA LEU A 50 16.94 -4.30 15.04
C LEU A 50 16.52 -5.76 15.24
N LYS A 51 17.48 -6.69 15.39
CA LYS A 51 17.14 -8.09 15.65
C LYS A 51 16.39 -8.27 16.98
N VAL A 52 16.86 -7.61 18.04
CA VAL A 52 16.21 -7.66 19.36
C VAL A 52 14.82 -7.03 19.30
N ALA A 53 14.67 -5.88 18.62
CA ALA A 53 13.37 -5.23 18.44
C ALA A 53 12.40 -6.14 17.67
N PHE A 54 12.87 -6.81 16.61
CA PHE A 54 12.08 -7.76 15.85
C PHE A 54 11.63 -8.96 16.70
N ASP A 55 12.55 -9.61 17.42
CA ASP A 55 12.26 -10.79 18.23
C ASP A 55 11.30 -10.48 19.37
N LYS A 56 11.43 -9.28 19.98
CA LYS A 56 10.55 -8.82 21.06
C LYS A 56 9.28 -8.13 20.56
N LYS A 57 9.10 -7.98 19.25
CA LYS A 57 8.01 -7.21 18.62
C LYS A 57 7.90 -5.79 19.19
N GLN A 58 9.04 -5.16 19.42
CA GLN A 58 9.13 -3.81 19.98
C GLN A 58 9.37 -2.80 18.86
N PRO A 59 8.80 -1.59 19.00
CA PRO A 59 9.09 -0.50 18.09
C PRO A 59 10.53 -0.02 18.25
N VAL A 60 11.08 0.53 17.18
CA VAL A 60 12.45 1.07 17.12
C VAL A 60 12.43 2.45 16.49
N LYS A 61 13.31 3.35 16.96
CA LYS A 61 13.49 4.65 16.34
C LYS A 61 14.51 4.54 15.23
N VAL A 62 14.11 4.86 14.01
CA VAL A 62 14.99 4.83 12.84
C VAL A 62 14.98 6.18 12.15
N ALA A 63 16.15 6.62 11.70
CA ALA A 63 16.26 7.69 10.72
C ALA A 63 16.43 7.07 9.33
N VAL A 64 15.52 7.36 8.42
CA VAL A 64 15.52 6.78 7.08
C VAL A 64 15.69 7.85 6.00
N ASP A 65 16.39 7.48 4.93
CA ASP A 65 16.33 8.18 3.65
C ASP A 65 15.28 7.47 2.80
N THR A 66 14.09 8.05 2.72
CA THR A 66 12.97 7.48 1.96
C THR A 66 13.23 7.44 0.46
N ARG A 67 14.02 8.39 -0.08
CA ARG A 67 14.38 8.41 -1.51
C ARG A 67 15.31 7.26 -1.89
N ARG A 68 16.29 6.99 -1.02
CA ARG A 68 17.29 5.94 -1.23
C ARG A 68 16.94 4.60 -0.60
N GLN A 69 15.89 4.56 0.22
CA GLN A 69 15.46 3.41 1.01
C GLN A 69 16.59 2.90 1.93
N LEU A 70 17.28 3.83 2.60
CA LEU A 70 18.42 3.53 3.48
C LEU A 70 18.12 3.89 4.94
N ILE A 71 18.45 2.99 5.85
CA ILE A 71 18.49 3.26 7.29
C ILE A 71 19.82 3.96 7.60
N GLN A 72 19.73 5.21 8.06
CA GLN A 72 20.88 6.07 8.36
C GLN A 72 21.25 6.08 9.84
N ARG A 73 20.30 5.81 10.73
CA ARG A 73 20.54 5.73 12.17
C ARG A 73 19.47 4.88 12.84
N ILE A 74 19.86 4.20 13.91
CA ILE A 74 18.98 3.40 14.75
C ILE A 74 19.17 3.84 16.20
N GLY A 75 18.09 3.81 16.98
CA GLY A 75 18.14 4.08 18.41
C GLY A 75 16.87 3.62 19.11
N ASP A 76 16.87 3.75 20.43
CA ASP A 76 15.70 3.47 21.24
C ASP A 76 14.68 4.62 21.15
N PRO A 77 13.39 4.30 20.98
CA PRO A 77 12.33 5.29 21.15
C PRO A 77 12.36 5.89 22.55
N SER A 78 12.15 7.20 22.66
CA SER A 78 11.93 7.86 23.96
C SER A 78 10.58 7.43 24.57
N LYS A 79 10.43 7.59 25.90
CA LYS A 79 9.16 7.32 26.59
C LYS A 79 7.98 8.07 25.96
N ARG A 80 8.19 9.34 25.62
CA ARG A 80 7.18 10.17 24.95
C ARG A 80 6.77 9.60 23.59
N GLU A 81 7.72 9.16 22.78
CA GLU A 81 7.42 8.58 21.47
C GLU A 81 6.68 7.23 21.60
N LEU A 82 7.00 6.44 22.64
CA LEU A 82 6.25 5.21 22.95
C LEU A 82 4.83 5.51 23.43
N GLU A 83 4.64 6.54 24.24
CA GLU A 83 3.32 7.00 24.66
C GLU A 83 2.50 7.48 23.47
N GLU A 84 3.09 8.27 22.57
CA GLU A 84 2.44 8.71 21.32
C GLU A 84 2.08 7.50 20.43
N LEU A 85 2.95 6.50 20.33
CA LEU A 85 2.67 5.25 19.61
C LEU A 85 1.51 4.48 20.23
N SER A 86 1.46 4.38 21.57
CA SER A 86 0.39 3.69 22.29
C SER A 86 -0.98 4.36 22.16
N ARG A 87 -1.00 5.66 21.86
CA ARG A 87 -2.20 6.44 21.55
C ARG A 87 -2.66 6.29 20.11
N ARG A 88 -1.87 5.64 19.24
CA ARG A 88 -2.29 5.41 17.86
C ARG A 88 -3.59 4.56 17.84
N PRO A 89 -4.44 4.78 16.83
CA PRO A 89 -5.70 4.07 16.70
C PRO A 89 -5.51 2.55 16.75
N ALA A 90 -6.51 1.88 17.33
CA ALA A 90 -6.49 0.45 17.53
C ALA A 90 -6.30 -0.33 16.22
N LEU A 91 -5.80 -1.56 16.36
CA LEU A 91 -5.81 -2.55 15.30
C LEU A 91 -7.24 -2.75 14.78
N LEU A 92 -7.34 -3.01 13.48
CA LEU A 92 -8.60 -3.35 12.84
C LEU A 92 -9.23 -4.57 13.53
N GLU A 93 -10.49 -4.44 13.93
CA GLU A 93 -11.25 -5.54 14.49
C GLU A 93 -11.54 -6.61 13.43
N LYS A 94 -11.22 -7.87 13.76
CA LYS A 94 -11.50 -9.06 12.93
C LYS A 94 -11.09 -8.90 11.45
N PRO A 95 -9.79 -8.72 11.15
CA PRO A 95 -9.33 -8.63 9.77
C PRO A 95 -9.71 -9.87 8.94
N ALA A 96 -10.02 -9.65 7.67
CA ALA A 96 -10.19 -10.78 6.74
C ALA A 96 -8.86 -11.53 6.59
N LYS A 97 -8.92 -12.84 6.35
CA LYS A 97 -7.70 -13.64 6.14
C LYS A 97 -7.11 -13.33 4.76
N PRO A 98 -5.78 -13.22 4.63
CA PRO A 98 -5.14 -13.13 3.33
C PRO A 98 -5.36 -14.42 2.54
N VAL A 99 -5.37 -14.27 1.21
CA VAL A 99 -5.55 -15.34 0.24
C VAL A 99 -4.24 -15.50 -0.51
N ALA A 100 -3.65 -16.69 -0.43
CA ALA A 100 -2.49 -17.05 -1.25
C ALA A 100 -2.90 -17.04 -2.73
N ILE A 101 -2.01 -16.59 -3.60
CA ILE A 101 -2.31 -16.46 -5.02
C ILE A 101 -1.10 -16.85 -5.86
N ASP A 102 -1.39 -17.47 -6.98
CA ASP A 102 -0.42 -17.77 -8.04
C ASP A 102 -0.98 -17.10 -9.30
N LEU A 103 -0.35 -16.00 -9.72
CA LEU A 103 -0.85 -15.20 -10.84
C LEU A 103 -0.94 -15.99 -12.14
N ALA A 104 -0.09 -17.00 -12.33
CA ALA A 104 -0.11 -17.85 -13.52
C ALA A 104 -1.35 -18.75 -13.59
N LYS A 105 -2.03 -18.96 -12.45
CA LYS A 105 -3.23 -19.80 -12.32
C LYS A 105 -4.53 -18.99 -12.25
N ILE A 106 -4.46 -17.66 -12.30
CA ILE A 106 -5.66 -16.82 -12.28
C ILE A 106 -6.36 -16.94 -13.63
N ASP A 107 -7.63 -17.31 -13.61
CA ASP A 107 -8.53 -17.07 -14.73
C ASP A 107 -9.10 -15.64 -14.63
N PRO A 108 -8.62 -14.68 -15.45
CA PRO A 108 -9.08 -13.30 -15.37
C PRO A 108 -10.55 -13.14 -15.76
N THR A 109 -11.14 -14.12 -16.46
CA THR A 109 -12.54 -14.10 -16.86
C THR A 109 -13.49 -14.44 -15.71
N ASN A 110 -12.99 -14.99 -14.60
CA ASN A 110 -13.81 -15.34 -13.44
C ASN A 110 -13.40 -14.57 -12.18
N PHE A 111 -12.09 -14.38 -11.96
CA PHE A 111 -11.53 -13.82 -10.73
C PHE A 111 -12.07 -12.42 -10.35
N ASN A 112 -12.41 -11.61 -11.35
CA ASN A 112 -12.86 -10.23 -11.13
C ASN A 112 -14.37 -10.12 -10.86
N PHE A 113 -15.13 -11.20 -11.12
CA PHE A 113 -16.56 -11.22 -10.92
C PHE A 113 -16.86 -11.45 -9.46
N VAL A 114 -17.39 -10.40 -8.86
CA VAL A 114 -17.65 -10.39 -7.43
C VAL A 114 -18.77 -11.36 -7.10
N ASP A 115 -19.77 -11.46 -7.97
CA ASP A 115 -20.95 -12.33 -7.80
C ASP A 115 -20.61 -13.83 -7.78
N ILE A 116 -19.50 -14.25 -8.40
CA ILE A 116 -19.03 -15.66 -8.41
C ILE A 116 -18.36 -16.01 -7.07
N HIS A 117 -17.71 -15.05 -6.42
CA HIS A 117 -16.99 -15.24 -5.15
C HIS A 117 -17.76 -14.72 -3.90
N GLN A 118 -18.89 -14.01 -4.09
CA GLN A 118 -19.60 -13.25 -3.05
C GLN A 118 -20.43 -14.08 -2.05
N LYS A 119 -20.55 -15.40 -2.22
CA LYS A 119 -21.24 -16.25 -1.22
C LYS A 119 -20.38 -16.57 0.00
N TRP A 120 -19.14 -16.07 0.07
CA TRP A 120 -18.31 -16.17 1.27
C TRP A 120 -18.63 -15.05 2.27
N PRO A 121 -18.92 -15.37 3.55
CA PRO A 121 -19.36 -14.40 4.57
C PRO A 121 -18.44 -13.18 4.77
N GLY A 122 -17.16 -13.26 4.39
CA GLY A 122 -16.19 -12.17 4.48
C GLY A 122 -16.34 -11.05 3.44
N PHE A 123 -17.20 -11.19 2.42
CA PHE A 123 -17.36 -10.21 1.33
C PHE A 123 -18.55 -9.24 1.50
N LYS A 124 -19.27 -9.26 2.63
CA LYS A 124 -20.36 -8.31 2.95
C LYS A 124 -19.86 -6.90 3.37
N LEU A 125 -18.72 -6.44 2.86
CA LEU A 125 -18.13 -5.15 3.25
C LEU A 125 -18.68 -3.97 2.44
N CYS A 126 -19.11 -4.21 1.20
CA CYS A 126 -19.51 -3.14 0.27
C CYS A 126 -21.02 -3.17 0.01
N THR A 127 -21.78 -2.27 0.65
CA THR A 127 -23.24 -2.21 0.56
C THR A 127 -23.78 -1.25 -0.51
N LYS A 128 -22.96 -0.30 -0.96
CA LYS A 128 -23.33 0.73 -1.95
C LYS A 128 -22.33 0.77 -3.12
N PRO A 129 -22.45 -0.17 -4.09
CA PRO A 129 -21.55 -0.24 -5.23
C PRO A 129 -21.70 0.97 -6.16
N ILE A 130 -20.65 1.25 -6.92
CA ILE A 130 -20.62 2.28 -7.96
C ILE A 130 -21.54 1.83 -9.11
N PRO A 131 -22.44 2.69 -9.63
CA PRO A 131 -23.51 2.27 -10.53
C PRO A 131 -23.06 1.96 -11.96
N SER A 132 -21.88 2.44 -12.37
CA SER A 132 -21.37 2.25 -13.73
C SER A 132 -19.85 2.43 -13.80
N TYR A 133 -19.23 1.86 -14.85
CA TYR A 133 -17.83 2.12 -15.15
C TYR A 133 -17.55 3.61 -15.40
N ALA A 134 -18.46 4.33 -16.05
CA ALA A 134 -18.32 5.78 -16.27
C ALA A 134 -18.21 6.55 -14.94
N LYS A 135 -19.01 6.18 -13.93
CA LYS A 135 -18.90 6.79 -12.59
C LYS A 135 -17.59 6.39 -11.89
N ALA A 136 -17.09 5.17 -12.11
CA ALA A 136 -15.79 4.77 -11.59
C ALA A 136 -14.63 5.58 -12.22
N VAL A 137 -14.70 5.87 -13.52
CA VAL A 137 -13.77 6.75 -14.23
C VAL A 137 -13.84 8.17 -13.65
N GLU A 138 -15.03 8.75 -13.46
CA GLU A 138 -15.19 10.07 -12.84
C GLU A 138 -14.53 10.16 -11.46
N ILE A 139 -14.70 9.14 -10.62
CA ILE A 139 -14.09 9.08 -9.29
C ILE A 139 -12.56 8.97 -9.39
N PHE A 140 -12.07 8.15 -10.33
CA PHE A 140 -10.64 7.99 -10.58
C PHE A 140 -10.01 9.30 -11.04
N ASP A 141 -10.61 9.97 -12.03
CA ASP A 141 -10.13 11.23 -12.59
C ASP A 141 -10.11 12.31 -11.53
N PHE A 142 -11.15 12.38 -10.68
CA PHE A 142 -11.17 13.30 -9.55
C PHE A 142 -10.01 13.05 -8.59
N CYS A 143 -9.74 11.78 -8.24
CA CYS A 143 -8.59 11.46 -7.39
C CYS A 143 -7.26 11.81 -8.08
N ALA A 144 -7.10 11.49 -9.36
CA ALA A 144 -5.90 11.78 -10.14
C ALA A 144 -5.63 13.29 -10.27
N GLN A 145 -6.67 14.11 -10.39
CA GLN A 145 -6.58 15.58 -10.41
C GLN A 145 -6.06 16.17 -9.10
N LEU A 146 -6.11 15.42 -7.99
CA LEU A 146 -5.51 15.81 -6.72
C LEU A 146 -4.01 15.45 -6.64
N SER A 147 -3.40 14.99 -7.73
CA SER A 147 -1.97 14.66 -7.76
C SER A 147 -1.11 15.87 -7.38
N CYS A 148 -0.13 15.66 -6.49
CA CYS A 148 0.85 16.70 -6.14
C CYS A 148 1.76 17.11 -7.32
N SER A 149 1.77 16.34 -8.41
CA SER A 149 2.47 16.71 -9.64
C SER A 149 1.75 17.75 -10.49
N LEU A 150 0.50 18.09 -10.16
CA LEU A 150 -0.32 19.06 -10.87
C LEU A 150 -0.31 20.41 -10.14
N PRO A 151 -0.49 21.53 -10.84
CA PRO A 151 -0.60 22.84 -10.19
C PRO A 151 -1.89 22.91 -9.34
N GLY A 152 -1.79 23.53 -8.16
CA GLY A 152 -2.94 23.84 -7.32
C GLY A 152 -3.78 25.02 -7.86
N PRO A 153 -4.92 25.34 -7.21
CA PRO A 153 -5.41 24.81 -5.94
C PRO A 153 -6.10 23.45 -6.08
N TYR A 154 -5.99 22.61 -5.04
CA TYR A 154 -6.63 21.30 -5.00
C TYR A 154 -8.02 21.38 -4.38
N ALA A 155 -8.99 20.65 -4.95
CA ALA A 155 -10.35 20.58 -4.40
C ALA A 155 -10.42 19.91 -3.02
N VAL A 156 -9.40 19.11 -2.68
CA VAL A 156 -9.22 18.48 -1.36
C VAL A 156 -7.73 18.56 -1.00
N ALA A 157 -7.42 19.11 0.17
CA ALA A 157 -6.05 19.16 0.70
C ALA A 157 -5.83 18.04 1.74
N PRO A 158 -4.58 17.57 1.94
CA PRO A 158 -3.42 17.82 1.08
C PRO A 158 -3.55 17.09 -0.28
N CYS A 159 -2.73 17.48 -1.25
CA CYS A 159 -2.60 16.74 -2.52
C CYS A 159 -2.12 15.31 -2.28
N ILE A 160 -2.33 14.44 -3.28
CA ILE A 160 -1.96 13.02 -3.22
C ILE A 160 -0.66 12.83 -4.03
N PRO A 161 0.46 12.38 -3.42
CA PRO A 161 1.75 12.29 -4.08
C PRO A 161 1.84 11.02 -4.95
N PHE A 162 1.03 10.93 -6.00
CA PHE A 162 1.05 9.80 -6.93
C PHE A 162 2.38 9.67 -7.67
N GLN A 163 3.11 10.77 -7.85
CA GLN A 163 4.42 10.79 -8.47
C GLN A 163 5.53 10.16 -7.61
N TYR A 164 5.25 9.87 -6.33
CA TYR A 164 6.15 9.19 -5.40
C TYR A 164 5.58 7.83 -5.00
N VAL A 165 5.87 6.80 -5.79
CA VAL A 165 5.36 5.44 -5.60
C VAL A 165 6.29 4.56 -4.77
N ARG A 166 7.50 5.00 -4.42
CA ARG A 166 8.44 4.21 -3.59
C ARG A 166 7.84 3.83 -2.22
N ASP A 167 7.02 4.68 -1.64
CA ASP A 167 6.32 4.45 -0.38
C ASP A 167 4.96 5.20 -0.35
N GLY A 168 4.26 5.19 0.77
CA GLY A 168 3.09 6.05 1.04
C GLY A 168 1.78 5.55 0.43
N CYS A 169 1.75 4.33 -0.11
CA CYS A 169 0.55 3.75 -0.72
C CYS A 169 -0.65 3.70 0.24
N TYR A 170 -0.41 3.40 1.52
CA TYR A 170 -1.42 3.44 2.59
C TYR A 170 -2.05 4.82 2.72
N ALA A 171 -1.26 5.89 2.76
CA ALA A 171 -1.74 7.27 2.84
C ALA A 171 -2.55 7.68 1.61
N ARG A 172 -2.03 7.39 0.41
CA ARG A 172 -2.76 7.67 -0.84
C ARG A 172 -4.09 6.92 -0.89
N ALA A 173 -4.08 5.63 -0.55
CA ALA A 173 -5.28 4.80 -0.52
C ALA A 173 -6.31 5.27 0.51
N HIS A 174 -5.85 5.74 1.67
CA HIS A 174 -6.75 6.25 2.71
C HIS A 174 -7.42 7.56 2.28
N GLN A 175 -6.67 8.49 1.67
CA GLN A 175 -7.23 9.74 1.16
C GLN A 175 -8.21 9.52 0.01
N MET A 176 -7.91 8.61 -0.93
CA MET A 176 -8.87 8.22 -1.96
C MET A 176 -10.12 7.58 -1.34
N ARG A 177 -9.97 6.74 -0.32
CA ARG A 177 -11.11 6.19 0.44
C ARG A 177 -11.94 7.28 1.11
N ARG A 178 -11.34 8.35 1.66
CA ARG A 178 -12.07 9.53 2.16
C ARG A 178 -12.96 10.09 1.08
N ILE A 179 -12.41 10.38 -0.10
CA ILE A 179 -13.13 10.97 -1.23
C ILE A 179 -14.28 10.07 -1.69
N ILE A 180 -14.01 8.79 -1.92
CA ILE A 180 -15.03 7.83 -2.38
C ILE A 180 -16.20 7.74 -1.39
N THR A 181 -15.89 7.74 -0.08
CA THR A 181 -16.90 7.54 0.96
C THR A 181 -17.63 8.83 1.36
N THR A 182 -16.96 9.98 1.41
CA THR A 182 -17.56 11.24 1.91
C THR A 182 -18.12 12.11 0.78
N ARG A 183 -17.44 12.19 -0.37
CA ARG A 183 -17.88 13.02 -1.51
C ARG A 183 -18.90 12.28 -2.37
N TYR A 184 -18.60 11.02 -2.70
CA TYR A 184 -19.45 10.24 -3.60
C TYR A 184 -20.43 9.31 -2.85
N GLY A 185 -20.18 9.06 -1.57
CA GLY A 185 -21.07 8.25 -0.74
C GLY A 185 -21.10 6.77 -1.13
N TYR A 186 -20.07 6.23 -1.80
CA TYR A 186 -19.98 4.81 -2.16
C TYR A 186 -19.15 4.03 -1.15
N CYS A 187 -19.38 2.72 -1.08
CA CYS A 187 -18.52 1.85 -0.28
C CYS A 187 -17.14 1.71 -0.93
N CYS A 188 -16.12 1.59 -0.09
CA CYS A 188 -14.73 1.43 -0.49
C CYS A 188 -14.08 0.40 0.43
N GLU A 189 -13.66 -0.71 -0.14
CA GLU A 189 -12.76 -1.67 0.51
C GLU A 189 -11.30 -1.23 0.24
N LYS A 190 -10.33 -1.93 0.81
CA LYS A 190 -8.94 -1.86 0.39
C LYS A 190 -8.45 -3.22 -0.04
N VAL A 191 -7.64 -3.26 -1.08
CA VAL A 191 -6.89 -4.46 -1.44
C VAL A 191 -5.42 -4.24 -1.13
N PHE A 192 -4.85 -5.17 -0.38
CA PHE A 192 -3.43 -5.26 -0.07
C PHE A 192 -2.84 -6.41 -0.88
N SER A 193 -1.75 -6.18 -1.58
CA SER A 193 -0.90 -7.21 -2.20
C SER A 193 0.37 -7.37 -1.37
N PHE A 194 0.92 -8.58 -1.33
CA PHE A 194 2.09 -8.87 -0.53
C PHE A 194 3.07 -9.81 -1.20
N ALA A 195 4.34 -9.58 -0.91
CA ALA A 195 5.44 -10.49 -1.19
C ALA A 195 6.02 -11.00 0.12
N ASN A 196 5.31 -11.95 0.76
CA ASN A 196 5.55 -12.40 2.13
C ASN A 196 6.18 -13.80 2.21
N GLN A 197 6.90 -14.22 1.17
CA GLN A 197 7.59 -15.52 1.13
C GLN A 197 9.07 -15.32 0.80
N GLY A 198 9.95 -15.87 1.63
CA GLY A 198 11.40 -15.79 1.42
C GLY A 198 11.92 -14.38 1.14
N VAL A 199 12.44 -14.20 -0.08
CA VAL A 199 13.06 -12.96 -0.59
C VAL A 199 12.23 -12.30 -1.69
N ASP A 200 10.97 -12.73 -1.82
CA ASP A 200 10.03 -12.21 -2.79
C ASP A 200 9.81 -10.72 -2.59
N ARG A 201 9.62 -10.00 -3.68
CA ARG A 201 9.17 -8.61 -3.64
C ARG A 201 8.10 -8.35 -4.67
N LEU A 202 7.28 -7.36 -4.40
CA LEU A 202 6.49 -6.72 -5.45
C LEU A 202 7.46 -5.87 -6.27
N ALA A 203 7.34 -5.90 -7.58
CA ALA A 203 8.14 -5.10 -8.48
C ALA A 203 7.25 -4.53 -9.59
N VAL A 204 7.40 -3.23 -9.84
CA VAL A 204 6.67 -2.51 -10.89
C VAL A 204 7.60 -1.57 -11.64
N ARG A 205 7.35 -1.39 -12.93
CA ARG A 205 7.91 -0.29 -13.71
C ARG A 205 7.04 0.95 -13.55
N ALA A 206 7.59 2.00 -12.95
CA ALA A 206 6.89 3.27 -12.73
C ALA A 206 6.81 4.12 -14.02
N THR A 207 6.23 3.58 -15.10
CA THR A 207 6.20 4.20 -16.44
C THR A 207 5.62 5.61 -16.43
N LYS A 208 4.59 5.84 -15.63
CA LYS A 208 3.97 7.18 -15.45
C LYS A 208 4.92 8.22 -14.85
N TRP A 209 5.98 7.77 -14.16
CA TRP A 209 6.82 8.60 -13.32
C TRP A 209 8.30 8.48 -13.67
N GLY A 210 8.63 8.21 -14.94
CA GLY A 210 10.00 8.14 -15.46
C GLY A 210 10.49 6.73 -15.78
N GLY A 211 9.70 5.68 -15.52
CA GLY A 211 9.96 4.32 -16.02
C GLY A 211 11.04 3.52 -15.29
N CYS A 212 11.52 4.01 -14.14
CA CYS A 212 12.39 3.25 -13.25
C CYS A 212 11.63 2.13 -12.53
N CYS A 213 12.38 1.13 -12.10
CA CYS A 213 11.83 0.01 -11.34
C CYS A 213 11.71 0.36 -9.85
N VAL A 214 10.59 -0.05 -9.26
CA VAL A 214 10.27 0.18 -7.85
C VAL A 214 9.88 -1.15 -7.22
N THR A 215 10.32 -1.37 -5.99
CA THR A 215 10.02 -2.59 -5.24
C THR A 215 9.39 -2.31 -3.90
N TRP A 216 8.47 -3.19 -3.50
CA TRP A 216 7.78 -3.13 -2.21
C TRP A 216 7.68 -4.52 -1.58
N TRP A 217 7.43 -4.56 -0.26
CA TRP A 217 7.01 -5.81 0.37
C TRP A 217 5.48 -5.94 0.44
N TYR A 218 4.75 -4.83 0.42
CA TYR A 218 3.31 -4.76 0.21
C TYR A 218 2.93 -3.52 -0.58
N HIS A 219 1.76 -3.53 -1.21
CA HIS A 219 1.13 -2.34 -1.77
C HIS A 219 -0.36 -2.35 -1.45
N VAL A 220 -0.98 -1.17 -1.45
CA VAL A 220 -2.41 -1.04 -1.12
C VAL A 220 -3.07 0.04 -1.97
N ALA A 221 -4.29 -0.26 -2.40
CA ALA A 221 -5.15 0.68 -3.11
C ALA A 221 -6.63 0.49 -2.72
N PRO A 222 -7.47 1.53 -2.93
CA PRO A 222 -8.92 1.42 -2.87
C PRO A 222 -9.44 0.33 -3.81
N LEU A 223 -10.27 -0.55 -3.27
CA LEU A 223 -11.04 -1.53 -4.02
C LEU A 223 -12.51 -1.11 -4.03
N VAL A 224 -13.08 -0.96 -5.21
CA VAL A 224 -14.47 -0.58 -5.41
C VAL A 224 -15.24 -1.66 -6.18
N ARG A 225 -16.53 -1.74 -5.90
CA ARG A 225 -17.46 -2.64 -6.60
C ARG A 225 -18.20 -1.83 -7.65
N VAL A 226 -18.09 -2.21 -8.91
CA VAL A 226 -18.65 -1.47 -10.06
C VAL A 226 -19.69 -2.32 -10.76
N ARG A 227 -20.91 -1.80 -10.88
CA ARG A 227 -21.98 -2.44 -11.65
C ARG A 227 -21.74 -2.23 -13.14
N ILE A 228 -21.79 -3.31 -13.89
CA ILE A 228 -21.74 -3.34 -15.34
C ILE A 228 -23.05 -3.90 -15.85
N SER A 229 -23.75 -3.12 -16.66
CA SER A 229 -24.97 -3.56 -17.34
C SER A 229 -24.63 -3.89 -18.78
N ILE A 230 -24.89 -5.13 -19.18
CA ILE A 230 -24.75 -5.60 -20.55
C ILE A 230 -26.13 -5.56 -21.18
N LYS A 231 -26.28 -4.79 -22.26
CA LYS A 231 -27.52 -4.68 -23.03
C LYS A 231 -27.77 -5.94 -23.86
N THR A 232 -28.11 -7.03 -23.17
CA THR A 232 -28.60 -8.29 -23.75
C THR A 232 -30.11 -8.41 -23.50
N LYS A 233 -30.77 -9.39 -24.14
CA LYS A 233 -32.16 -9.75 -23.85
C LYS A 233 -32.18 -11.18 -23.28
N PRO A 234 -32.38 -11.38 -21.97
CA PRO A 234 -32.62 -10.39 -20.91
C PRO A 234 -31.35 -9.60 -20.55
N ALA A 235 -31.50 -8.40 -19.97
CA ALA A 235 -30.36 -7.59 -19.56
C ALA A 235 -29.61 -8.25 -18.40
N ILE A 236 -28.29 -8.34 -18.51
CA ILE A 236 -27.42 -8.95 -17.51
C ILE A 236 -26.71 -7.83 -16.74
N SER A 237 -26.83 -7.83 -15.42
CA SER A 237 -26.08 -6.94 -14.53
C SER A 237 -25.07 -7.74 -13.73
N LEU A 238 -23.80 -7.33 -13.78
CA LEU A 238 -22.69 -7.98 -13.08
C LEU A 238 -21.95 -6.95 -12.22
N THR A 239 -21.37 -7.40 -11.12
CA THR A 239 -20.51 -6.56 -10.27
C THR A 239 -19.05 -6.96 -10.46
N LEU A 240 -18.21 -5.99 -10.85
CA LEU A 240 -16.76 -6.18 -10.99
C LEU A 240 -16.00 -5.56 -9.81
N ALA A 241 -14.91 -6.23 -9.42
CA ALA A 241 -13.91 -5.69 -8.49
C ALA A 241 -12.90 -4.85 -9.27
N MET A 242 -12.87 -3.55 -8.99
CA MET A 242 -11.95 -2.62 -9.65
C MET A 242 -11.11 -1.85 -8.64
N VAL A 243 -9.88 -1.54 -9.03
CA VAL A 243 -8.90 -0.82 -8.21
C VAL A 243 -8.72 0.59 -8.77
N ILE A 244 -8.72 1.57 -7.87
CA ILE A 244 -8.44 2.98 -8.19
C ILE A 244 -7.02 3.29 -7.70
N ASP A 245 -6.05 3.31 -8.62
CA ASP A 245 -4.65 3.58 -8.28
C ASP A 245 -3.98 4.47 -9.34
N PRO A 246 -4.16 5.81 -9.28
CA PRO A 246 -3.51 6.75 -10.19
C PRO A 246 -1.97 6.74 -10.12
N GLY A 247 -1.39 6.16 -9.07
CA GLY A 247 0.06 5.98 -8.95
C GLY A 247 0.61 4.95 -9.93
N MET A 248 -0.21 3.99 -10.37
CA MET A 248 0.21 2.92 -11.29
C MET A 248 -0.51 2.95 -12.64
N PHE A 249 -1.75 3.48 -12.69
CA PHE A 249 -2.62 3.39 -13.86
C PHE A 249 -3.20 4.75 -14.24
N ASP A 250 -3.82 4.84 -15.43
CA ASP A 250 -4.52 6.02 -15.96
C ASP A 250 -6.05 5.91 -15.92
N LYS A 251 -6.57 4.79 -15.40
CA LYS A 251 -8.01 4.53 -15.26
C LYS A 251 -8.25 3.47 -14.17
N PRO A 252 -9.50 3.27 -13.72
CA PRO A 252 -9.83 2.11 -12.91
C PRO A 252 -9.47 0.83 -13.66
N VAL A 253 -8.79 -0.09 -12.99
CA VAL A 253 -8.41 -1.39 -13.56
C VAL A 253 -9.06 -2.53 -12.80
N LEU A 254 -9.16 -3.72 -13.40
CA LEU A 254 -9.61 -4.91 -12.70
C LEU A 254 -8.62 -5.28 -11.59
N LEU A 255 -9.10 -5.94 -10.53
CA LEU A 255 -8.24 -6.41 -9.44
C LEU A 255 -7.08 -7.28 -9.96
N SER A 256 -7.37 -8.25 -10.82
CA SER A 256 -6.33 -9.10 -11.44
C SER A 256 -5.28 -8.29 -12.20
N THR A 257 -5.68 -7.27 -12.98
CA THR A 257 -4.77 -6.37 -13.68
C THR A 257 -3.87 -5.60 -12.71
N TRP A 258 -4.43 -5.10 -11.61
CA TRP A 258 -3.65 -4.41 -10.58
C TRP A 258 -2.66 -5.35 -9.88
N LEU A 259 -3.05 -6.59 -9.56
CA LEU A 259 -2.16 -7.59 -8.97
C LEU A 259 -1.03 -7.99 -9.93
N ALA A 260 -1.36 -8.22 -11.21
CA ALA A 260 -0.39 -8.63 -12.22
C ALA A 260 0.70 -7.59 -12.51
N ALA A 261 0.35 -6.31 -12.49
CA ALA A 261 1.32 -5.23 -12.70
C ALA A 261 2.42 -5.15 -11.62
N GLN A 262 2.25 -5.83 -10.49
CA GLN A 262 3.18 -5.81 -9.35
C GLN A 262 4.12 -7.01 -9.33
N GLN A 263 4.07 -7.87 -10.35
CA GLN A 263 4.98 -9.00 -10.54
C GLN A 263 5.80 -8.81 -11.83
N ASP A 264 6.41 -7.64 -12.00
CA ASP A 264 7.26 -7.35 -13.15
C ASP A 264 8.68 -7.92 -12.96
N THR A 265 8.91 -9.11 -13.51
CA THR A 265 10.21 -9.79 -13.45
C THR A 265 11.30 -9.08 -14.26
N THR A 266 10.94 -8.15 -15.16
CA THR A 266 11.92 -7.29 -15.85
C THR A 266 12.47 -6.22 -14.90
N CYS A 267 11.76 -5.92 -13.81
CA CYS A 267 12.20 -5.00 -12.78
C CYS A 267 12.93 -5.67 -11.63
N HIS A 268 12.60 -6.90 -11.29
CA HIS A 268 13.37 -7.67 -10.31
C HIS A 268 13.20 -9.20 -10.52
N PRO A 269 14.27 -10.00 -10.47
CA PRO A 269 14.18 -11.45 -10.71
C PRO A 269 13.32 -12.19 -9.67
N THR A 270 13.26 -11.69 -8.43
CA THR A 270 12.40 -12.24 -7.36
C THR A 270 11.04 -11.55 -7.28
N ALA A 271 10.60 -10.90 -8.35
CA ALA A 271 9.26 -10.33 -8.42
C ALA A 271 8.21 -11.45 -8.28
N ASN A 272 7.51 -11.48 -7.15
CA ASN A 272 6.48 -12.48 -6.87
C ASN A 272 5.42 -11.93 -5.91
N LEU A 273 4.16 -11.97 -6.33
CA LEU A 273 3.02 -11.63 -5.52
C LEU A 273 2.47 -12.91 -4.88
N SER A 274 2.84 -13.13 -3.63
CA SER A 274 2.54 -14.36 -2.89
C SER A 274 1.11 -14.45 -2.35
N MET A 275 0.50 -13.31 -2.00
CA MET A 275 -0.84 -13.25 -1.42
C MET A 275 -1.46 -11.87 -1.60
N TYR A 276 -2.79 -11.80 -1.49
CA TYR A 276 -3.54 -10.56 -1.37
C TYR A 276 -4.56 -10.64 -0.25
N SER A 277 -5.03 -9.49 0.23
CA SER A 277 -6.01 -9.40 1.30
C SER A 277 -6.98 -8.26 1.01
N ILE A 278 -8.28 -8.55 1.05
CA ILE A 278 -9.34 -7.54 0.90
C ILE A 278 -9.86 -7.21 2.28
N GLN A 279 -9.78 -5.93 2.66
CA GLN A 279 -10.11 -5.45 3.98
C GLN A 279 -11.17 -4.35 3.93
N PRO A 280 -11.87 -4.09 5.05
CA PRO A 280 -12.67 -2.89 5.21
C PRO A 280 -11.87 -1.63 4.85
N GLY A 281 -12.56 -0.62 4.33
CA GLY A 281 -11.93 0.65 3.97
C GLY A 281 -11.22 1.38 5.11
N SER A 282 -11.42 0.99 6.39
CA SER A 282 -10.72 1.54 7.55
C SER A 282 -9.31 0.98 7.75
N ALA A 283 -8.99 -0.20 7.19
CA ALA A 283 -7.64 -0.74 7.22
C ALA A 283 -6.65 0.25 6.59
N TYR A 284 -5.50 0.48 7.22
CA TYR A 284 -4.56 1.50 6.78
C TYR A 284 -3.22 0.91 6.32
N TRP A 285 -2.50 0.20 7.19
CA TRP A 285 -1.27 -0.53 6.86
C TRP A 285 -1.30 -1.94 7.48
N PRO A 286 -0.51 -2.92 6.98
CA PRO A 286 -0.35 -4.22 7.62
C PRO A 286 0.45 -4.12 8.93
N ALA A 287 -0.14 -4.54 10.04
CA ALA A 287 0.49 -4.54 11.36
C ALA A 287 1.36 -5.79 11.62
N ASN A 288 1.50 -6.67 10.63
CA ASN A 288 2.46 -7.77 10.65
C ASN A 288 2.83 -8.25 9.24
N TYR A 289 3.95 -8.96 9.15
CA TYR A 289 4.40 -9.59 7.91
C TYR A 289 3.49 -10.70 7.39
N ALA A 290 2.63 -11.27 8.23
CA ALA A 290 1.68 -12.31 7.77
C ALA A 290 0.49 -11.73 7.00
N GLY A 291 0.28 -10.40 7.01
CA GLY A 291 -0.90 -9.78 6.40
C GLY A 291 -2.22 -10.13 7.10
N THR A 292 -2.16 -10.48 8.40
CA THR A 292 -3.32 -10.91 9.20
C THR A 292 -3.75 -9.90 10.25
N ALA A 293 -2.98 -8.84 10.47
CA ALA A 293 -3.31 -7.73 11.35
C ALA A 293 -3.12 -6.40 10.59
N PHE A 294 -3.93 -5.39 10.91
CA PHE A 294 -3.89 -4.10 10.23
C PHE A 294 -4.06 -2.96 11.21
N GLY A 295 -3.28 -1.89 11.04
CA GLY A 295 -3.51 -0.62 11.73
C GLY A 295 -4.66 0.17 11.11
N THR A 296 -5.15 1.18 11.83
CA THR A 296 -6.18 2.10 11.35
C THR A 296 -5.75 3.57 11.51
N ASP A 297 -6.40 4.48 10.81
CA ASP A 297 -6.18 5.94 10.90
C ASP A 297 -7.50 6.72 10.76
N PRO A 298 -8.44 6.55 11.71
CA PRO A 298 -9.81 7.07 11.60
C PRO A 298 -9.86 8.61 11.53
N THR A 299 -8.85 9.30 12.05
CA THR A 299 -8.76 10.76 12.06
C THR A 299 -7.97 11.33 10.88
N TYR A 300 -7.44 10.48 9.99
CA TYR A 300 -6.59 10.88 8.86
C TYR A 300 -5.30 11.59 9.27
N THR A 301 -4.92 11.58 10.55
CA THR A 301 -3.77 12.32 11.05
C THR A 301 -2.47 11.79 10.45
N GLN A 302 -2.31 10.46 10.39
CA GLN A 302 -1.13 9.84 9.80
C GLN A 302 -1.15 9.93 8.27
N THR A 303 -2.35 9.86 7.69
CA THR A 303 -2.59 10.07 6.27
C THR A 303 -2.08 11.44 5.85
N GLU A 304 -2.60 12.50 6.45
CA GLU A 304 -2.25 13.88 6.09
C GLU A 304 -0.77 14.19 6.34
N ALA A 305 -0.20 13.71 7.46
CA ALA A 305 1.23 13.86 7.73
C ALA A 305 2.11 13.22 6.64
N THR A 306 1.77 12.00 6.21
CA THR A 306 2.52 11.30 5.14
C THR A 306 2.37 11.99 3.80
N LEU A 307 1.16 12.41 3.43
CA LEU A 307 0.91 13.09 2.16
C LEU A 307 1.67 14.43 2.07
N LEU A 308 1.71 15.19 3.16
CA LEU A 308 2.48 16.43 3.25
C LEU A 308 3.99 16.16 3.13
N ALA A 309 4.50 15.18 3.87
CA ALA A 309 5.92 14.80 3.82
C ALA A 309 6.37 14.40 2.42
N TYR A 310 5.51 13.69 1.67
CA TYR A 310 5.86 13.16 0.34
C TYR A 310 5.42 14.05 -0.82
N SER A 311 4.77 15.18 -0.55
CA SER A 311 4.20 16.07 -1.57
C SER A 311 5.20 16.53 -2.64
N GLY A 312 6.44 16.84 -2.23
CA GLY A 312 7.52 17.28 -3.12
C GLY A 312 8.49 16.19 -3.57
N LEU A 313 8.19 14.91 -3.31
CA LEU A 313 9.03 13.79 -3.71
C LEU A 313 8.64 13.26 -5.10
N THR A 314 9.60 12.64 -5.80
CA THR A 314 9.41 11.96 -7.08
C THR A 314 10.04 10.57 -7.05
N THR A 315 9.47 9.64 -7.82
CA THR A 315 9.91 8.23 -7.83
C THR A 315 11.22 8.04 -8.55
N CYS A 316 11.23 8.47 -9.81
CA CYS A 316 12.38 8.37 -10.68
C CYS A 316 13.05 9.75 -10.80
N PRO A 317 14.37 9.78 -11.02
CA PRO A 317 15.13 11.03 -11.22
C PRO A 317 14.63 11.86 -12.39
#